data_AF-A0A2M9YL73-F1
#
_entry.id   AF-A0A2M9YL73-F1
#
_cell.length_a   1.000
_cell.length_b   1.000
_cell.length_c   1.000
_cell.angle_alpha   90.00
_cell.angle_beta   90.00
_cell.angle_gamma   90.00
#
_symmetry.space_group_name_H-M   'P 1'
#
loop_
_entity.id
_entity.type
_entity.pdbx_description
1 polymer ?
#
loop_
_entity_poly.entity_id
_entity_poly.type
_entity_poly.pdbx_seq_one_letter_code
_entity_poly.pdbx_strand_id
1 'polypeptide(L)'
;MKSRSNNRKPDSKIRIHSKIKKIDWSLMTRELNEKGFAVAPRLLSVIDCKNFLLIYDQPSLYRKTITMERYRFGSGEYKYFDYPLPDSVQNIREYLYPYLAPIANVWMRVLKIDKKFPDQLSEFQNLCRNNGQSKPTPLVLKYGAGGFNTLHRDLYGDVYFPIQAAIFLNEPDQDYEGGE
;
A
#
# COMPACT_ATOMS: atom_id res chain seq x y z
N MET A 1 -10.73 47.66 8.15
CA MET A 1 -10.25 46.35 8.67
C MET A 1 -10.92 45.23 7.90
N LYS A 2 -10.22 44.58 6.97
CA LYS A 2 -10.69 43.33 6.32
C LYS A 2 -9.89 42.17 6.92
N SER A 3 -10.53 41.35 7.75
CA SER A 3 -9.97 40.08 8.19
C SER A 3 -10.01 39.11 7.00
N ARG A 4 -8.82 38.71 6.52
CA ARG A 4 -8.69 37.60 5.57
C ARG A 4 -8.76 36.31 6.38
N SER A 5 -9.85 35.57 6.24
CA SER A 5 -9.94 34.20 6.76
C SER A 5 -8.95 33.33 5.98
N ASN A 6 -7.93 32.86 6.69
CA ASN A 6 -6.89 31.99 6.14
C ASN A 6 -7.46 30.57 6.07
N ASN A 7 -8.14 30.24 4.97
CA ASN A 7 -8.69 28.91 4.73
C ASN A 7 -7.57 27.97 4.24
N ARG A 8 -6.64 27.60 5.13
CA ARG A 8 -5.59 26.60 4.82
C ARG A 8 -6.25 25.23 4.77
N LYS A 9 -6.32 24.63 3.57
CA LYS A 9 -6.64 23.21 3.42
C LYS A 9 -5.66 22.40 4.29
N PRO A 10 -6.13 21.46 5.12
CA PRO A 10 -5.23 20.65 5.93
C PRO A 10 -4.24 19.89 5.03
N ASP A 11 -3.00 19.80 5.50
CA ASP A 11 -1.93 19.03 4.87
C ASP A 11 -2.42 17.61 4.55
N SER A 12 -2.13 17.12 3.34
CA SER A 12 -2.55 15.79 2.87
C SER A 12 -2.12 14.69 3.83
N LYS A 13 -0.97 14.87 4.50
CA LYS A 13 -0.44 14.01 5.56
C LYS A 13 -1.39 13.88 6.77
N ILE A 14 -1.92 15.01 7.26
CA ILE A 14 -2.84 15.03 8.41
C ILE A 14 -4.16 14.34 8.04
N ARG A 15 -4.60 14.51 6.78
CA ARG A 15 -5.88 13.97 6.31
C ARG A 15 -5.85 12.44 6.24
N ILE A 16 -4.81 11.84 5.67
CA ILE A 16 -4.72 10.38 5.54
C ILE A 16 -4.60 9.69 6.90
N HIS A 17 -3.79 10.23 7.81
CA HIS A 17 -3.69 9.74 9.18
C HIS A 17 -5.06 9.74 9.87
N SER A 18 -5.82 10.84 9.74
CA SER A 18 -7.15 10.95 10.35
C SER A 18 -8.15 9.91 9.82
N LYS A 19 -8.05 9.54 8.54
CA LYS A 19 -8.90 8.50 7.94
C LYS A 19 -8.51 7.11 8.41
N ILE A 20 -7.22 6.80 8.41
CA ILE A 20 -6.69 5.52 8.93
C ILE A 20 -7.10 5.31 10.39
N LYS A 21 -7.01 6.36 11.21
CA LYS A 21 -7.43 6.31 12.61
C LYS A 21 -8.93 6.06 12.79
N LYS A 22 -9.77 6.42 11.81
CA LYS A 22 -11.23 6.23 11.83
C LYS A 22 -11.67 4.87 11.29
N ILE A 23 -10.76 4.05 10.74
CA ILE A 23 -11.08 2.68 10.37
C ILE A 23 -11.52 1.93 11.63
N ASP A 24 -12.59 1.16 11.52
CA ASP A 24 -12.97 0.20 12.56
C ASP A 24 -11.97 -0.97 12.54
N TRP A 25 -10.88 -0.81 13.28
CA TRP A 25 -9.81 -1.80 13.35
C TRP A 25 -10.24 -3.11 14.01
N SER A 26 -11.28 -3.08 14.85
CA SER A 26 -11.86 -4.29 15.43
C SER A 26 -12.57 -5.10 14.35
N LEU A 27 -13.39 -4.45 13.52
CA LEU A 27 -14.01 -5.07 12.35
C LEU A 27 -12.96 -5.57 11.35
N MET A 28 -12.00 -4.73 11.00
CA MET A 28 -10.90 -5.06 10.08
C MET A 28 -10.13 -6.30 10.54
N THR A 29 -9.79 -6.37 11.83
CA THR A 29 -9.09 -7.52 12.42
C THR A 29 -9.92 -8.79 12.31
N ARG A 30 -11.22 -8.71 12.62
CA ARG A 30 -12.12 -9.86 12.51
C ARG A 30 -12.21 -10.36 11.07
N GLU A 31 -12.44 -9.46 10.11
CA GLU A 31 -12.55 -9.84 8.70
C GLU A 31 -11.25 -10.44 8.15
N LEU A 32 -10.09 -9.85 8.48
CA LEU A 32 -8.79 -10.41 8.14
C LEU A 32 -8.62 -11.83 8.70
N ASN A 33 -9.01 -12.06 9.95
CA ASN A 33 -8.89 -13.39 10.57
C ASN A 33 -9.84 -14.43 9.96
N GLU A 34 -11.07 -14.04 9.61
CA GLU A 34 -12.10 -14.97 9.12
C GLU A 34 -12.01 -15.24 7.62
N LYS A 35 -11.69 -14.20 6.82
CA LYS A 35 -11.77 -14.22 5.36
C LYS A 35 -10.41 -14.16 4.68
N GLY A 36 -9.35 -13.77 5.40
CA GLY A 36 -8.03 -13.50 4.83
C GLY A 36 -7.89 -12.14 4.14
N PHE A 37 -8.97 -11.36 4.05
CA PHE A 37 -8.97 -9.99 3.50
C PHE A 37 -10.03 -9.13 4.20
N ALA A 38 -9.88 -7.82 4.06
CA ALA A 38 -10.84 -6.84 4.57
C ALA A 38 -10.74 -5.54 3.75
N VAL A 39 -11.82 -4.76 3.72
CA VAL A 39 -11.92 -3.57 2.85
C VAL A 39 -12.08 -2.30 3.69
N ALA A 40 -11.16 -1.35 3.50
CA ALA A 40 -11.23 -0.02 4.11
C ALA A 40 -11.80 0.99 3.08
N PRO A 41 -13.10 1.33 3.13
CA PRO A 41 -13.71 2.17 2.12
C PRO A 41 -13.19 3.61 2.17
N ARG A 42 -13.01 4.23 1.00
CA ARG A 42 -12.74 5.67 0.84
C ARG A 42 -11.51 6.17 1.61
N LEU A 43 -10.47 5.34 1.70
CA LEU A 43 -9.20 5.71 2.32
C LEU A 43 -8.56 6.92 1.65
N LEU A 44 -8.55 6.96 0.32
CA LEU A 44 -8.14 8.12 -0.47
C LEU A 44 -9.35 8.94 -0.90
N SER A 45 -9.17 10.26 -1.11
CA SER A 45 -10.19 11.05 -1.82
C SER A 45 -9.93 11.02 -3.32
N VAL A 46 -10.93 11.37 -4.13
CA VAL A 46 -10.81 11.47 -5.59
C VAL A 46 -9.61 12.32 -6.02
N ILE A 47 -9.34 13.42 -5.28
CA ILE A 47 -8.19 14.29 -5.56
C ILE A 47 -6.86 13.57 -5.25
N ASP A 48 -6.81 12.79 -4.17
CA ASP A 48 -5.61 12.02 -3.83
C ASP A 48 -5.36 10.93 -4.88
N CYS A 49 -6.40 10.23 -5.34
CA CYS A 49 -6.30 9.24 -6.42
C CYS A 49 -5.77 9.87 -7.71
N LYS A 50 -6.31 11.04 -8.12
CA LYS A 50 -5.80 11.78 -9.29
C LYS A 50 -4.33 12.16 -9.15
N ASN A 51 -3.89 12.57 -7.96
CA ASN A 51 -2.48 12.86 -7.72
C ASN A 51 -1.60 11.61 -7.86
N PHE A 52 -2.08 10.43 -7.41
CA PHE A 52 -1.36 9.17 -7.63
C PHE A 52 -1.27 8.79 -9.11
N LEU A 53 -2.32 9.05 -9.90
CA LEU A 53 -2.27 8.83 -11.35
C LEU A 53 -1.20 9.71 -12.02
N LEU A 54 -1.05 10.97 -11.59
CA LEU A 54 0.02 11.86 -12.10
C LEU A 54 1.43 11.41 -11.70
N ILE A 55 1.59 10.70 -10.59
CA ILE A 55 2.86 10.11 -10.15
C ILE A 55 3.25 8.95 -11.09
N TYR A 56 2.28 8.18 -11.60
CA TYR A 56 2.52 7.05 -12.50
C TYR A 56 3.37 7.41 -13.71
N ASP A 57 3.15 8.61 -14.26
CA ASP A 57 3.81 9.11 -15.47
C ASP A 57 5.14 9.81 -15.19
N GLN A 58 5.72 9.67 -13.98
CA GLN A 58 7.02 10.24 -13.60
C GLN A 58 8.09 9.15 -13.46
N PRO A 59 8.85 8.80 -14.53
CA PRO A 59 9.80 7.69 -14.52
C PRO A 59 10.89 7.79 -13.44
N SER A 60 11.30 9.01 -13.07
CA SER A 60 12.34 9.25 -12.07
C SER A 60 11.97 8.78 -10.66
N LEU A 61 10.70 8.51 -10.38
CA LEU A 61 10.24 8.01 -9.09
C LEU A 61 10.38 6.49 -8.95
N TYR A 62 10.82 5.80 -10.01
CA TYR A 62 10.81 4.34 -10.10
C TYR A 62 12.20 3.77 -10.35
N ARG A 63 12.58 2.78 -9.55
CA ARG A 63 13.84 2.04 -9.72
C ARG A 63 13.75 0.92 -10.74
N LYS A 64 12.53 0.44 -11.03
CA LYS A 64 12.31 -0.70 -11.93
C LYS A 64 10.89 -0.68 -12.47
N THR A 65 10.78 -0.84 -13.79
CA THR A 65 9.53 -1.13 -14.50
C THR A 65 9.54 -2.56 -15.01
N ILE A 66 8.44 -3.28 -14.82
CA ILE A 66 8.21 -4.64 -15.29
C ILE A 66 7.04 -4.61 -16.27
N THR A 67 7.29 -5.04 -17.50
CA THR A 67 6.25 -5.35 -18.49
C THR A 67 5.91 -6.83 -18.33
N MET A 68 4.72 -7.13 -17.81
CA MET A 68 4.34 -8.46 -17.33
C MET A 68 4.34 -9.54 -18.40
N GLU A 69 3.99 -9.16 -19.63
CA GLU A 69 3.89 -10.03 -20.81
C GLU A 69 5.22 -10.72 -21.09
N ARG A 70 6.34 -10.02 -20.80
CA ARG A 70 7.69 -10.56 -20.99
C ARG A 70 8.02 -11.70 -20.03
N TYR A 71 7.30 -11.81 -18.92
CA TYR A 71 7.57 -12.79 -17.86
C TYR A 71 6.47 -13.85 -17.73
N ARG A 72 5.45 -13.84 -18.61
CA ARG A 72 4.28 -14.74 -18.57
C ARG A 72 3.50 -14.70 -17.25
N PHE A 73 3.61 -13.61 -16.49
CA PHE A 73 2.86 -13.39 -15.24
C PHE A 73 1.53 -12.67 -15.45
N GLY A 74 1.17 -12.44 -16.71
CA GLY A 74 -0.06 -11.78 -17.13
C GLY A 74 0.20 -10.69 -18.17
N SER A 75 -0.68 -9.70 -18.21
CA SER A 75 -0.67 -8.61 -19.20
C SER A 75 -0.92 -7.29 -18.47
N GLY A 76 0.07 -6.39 -18.47
CA GLY A 76 0.10 -5.19 -17.64
C GLY A 76 1.52 -4.69 -17.31
N GLU A 77 1.59 -3.62 -16.51
CA GLU A 77 2.83 -2.97 -16.11
C GLU A 77 2.92 -2.80 -14.58
N TYR A 78 4.09 -3.12 -14.01
CA TYR A 78 4.43 -2.81 -12.61
C TYR A 78 5.58 -1.82 -12.54
N LYS A 79 5.47 -0.80 -11.70
CA LYS A 79 6.58 0.10 -11.39
C LYS A 79 6.87 0.07 -9.90
N TYR A 80 8.09 -0.35 -9.55
CA TYR A 80 8.59 -0.29 -8.17
C TYR A 80 9.14 1.10 -7.91
N PHE A 81 8.62 1.76 -6.88
CA PHE A 81 9.13 3.08 -6.47
C PHE A 81 10.61 2.99 -6.05
N ASP A 82 11.34 4.10 -6.12
CA ASP A 82 12.68 4.25 -5.55
C ASP A 82 12.68 5.15 -4.32
N TYR A 83 13.78 5.15 -3.55
CA TYR A 83 14.00 6.16 -2.52
C TYR A 83 14.52 7.48 -3.13
N PRO A 84 14.14 8.65 -2.58
CA PRO A 84 13.10 8.84 -1.59
C PRO A 84 11.70 8.57 -2.18
N LEU A 85 10.80 8.02 -1.36
CA LEU A 85 9.42 7.82 -1.81
C LEU A 85 8.65 9.15 -1.88
N PRO A 86 7.63 9.25 -2.73
CA PRO A 86 6.62 10.29 -2.60
C PRO A 86 6.02 10.29 -1.19
N ASP A 87 5.85 11.47 -0.60
CA ASP A 87 5.36 11.62 0.77
C ASP A 87 4.02 10.91 1.00
N SER A 88 3.14 10.91 0.00
CA SER A 88 1.86 10.20 0.06
C SER A 88 2.03 8.69 0.26
N VAL A 89 2.95 8.05 -0.48
CA VAL A 89 3.28 6.63 -0.35
C VAL A 89 3.93 6.36 1.01
N GLN A 90 4.89 7.21 1.42
CA GLN A 90 5.59 7.10 2.71
C GLN A 90 4.60 7.16 3.89
N ASN A 91 3.74 8.16 3.90
CA ASN A 91 2.81 8.41 5.01
C ASN A 91 1.78 7.27 5.12
N ILE A 92 1.24 6.77 4.00
CA ILE A 92 0.27 5.67 4.02
C ILE A 92 0.85 4.43 4.72
N ARG A 93 2.06 4.00 4.34
CA ARG A 93 2.68 2.81 4.94
C ARG A 93 3.03 3.02 6.42
N GLU A 94 3.51 4.19 6.79
CA GLU A 94 3.84 4.51 8.19
C GLU A 94 2.59 4.53 9.07
N TYR A 95 1.46 5.02 8.56
CA TYR A 95 0.23 5.12 9.33
C TYR A 95 -0.56 3.81 9.38
N LEU A 96 -0.49 2.96 8.35
CA LEU A 96 -1.14 1.64 8.38
C LEU A 96 -0.39 0.64 9.26
N TYR A 97 0.94 0.66 9.22
CA TYR A 97 1.76 -0.40 9.83
C TYR A 97 1.48 -0.64 11.33
N PRO A 98 1.35 0.38 12.21
CA PRO A 98 1.11 0.15 13.64
C PRO A 98 -0.20 -0.56 13.95
N TYR A 99 -1.18 -0.49 13.06
CA TYR A 99 -2.45 -1.20 13.21
C TYR A 99 -2.38 -2.64 12.68
N LEU A 100 -1.56 -2.87 11.65
CA LEU A 100 -1.41 -4.18 11.01
C LEU A 100 -0.41 -5.09 11.75
N ALA A 101 0.66 -4.54 12.34
CA ALA A 101 1.69 -5.31 13.02
C ALA A 101 1.15 -6.16 14.19
N PRO A 102 0.24 -5.67 15.05
CA PRO A 102 -0.39 -6.49 16.10
C PRO A 102 -1.18 -7.68 15.52
N ILE A 103 -1.91 -7.48 14.43
CA ILE A 103 -2.67 -8.54 13.74
C ILE A 103 -1.71 -9.61 13.21
N ALA A 104 -0.66 -9.18 12.50
CA ALA A 104 0.37 -10.06 11.99
C ALA A 104 1.07 -10.86 13.12
N ASN A 105 1.35 -10.23 14.26
CA ASN A 105 1.96 -10.89 15.42
C ASN A 105 1.04 -11.95 16.05
N VAL A 106 -0.28 -11.71 16.09
CA VAL A 106 -1.26 -12.73 16.51
C VAL A 106 -1.24 -13.90 15.53
N TRP A 107 -1.21 -13.65 14.23
CA TRP A 107 -1.11 -14.71 13.21
C TRP A 107 0.15 -15.55 13.39
N MET A 108 1.32 -14.91 13.56
CA MET A 108 2.58 -15.65 13.78
C MET A 108 2.47 -16.57 15.00
N ARG A 109 1.89 -16.09 16.10
CA ARG A 109 1.69 -16.89 17.32
C ARG A 109 0.74 -18.08 17.09
N VAL A 110 -0.42 -17.85 16.48
CA VAL A 110 -1.42 -18.90 16.22
C VAL A 110 -0.87 -19.97 15.28
N LEU A 111 -0.12 -19.54 14.26
CA LEU A 111 0.51 -20.43 13.28
C LEU A 111 1.81 -21.08 13.79
N LYS A 112 2.24 -20.78 15.03
CA LYS A 112 3.49 -21.25 15.64
C LYS A 112 4.73 -20.93 14.79
N ILE A 113 4.72 -19.77 14.14
CA ILE A 113 5.85 -19.23 13.37
C ILE A 113 6.64 -18.32 14.30
N ASP A 114 7.94 -18.61 14.49
CA ASP A 114 8.83 -17.81 15.33
C ASP A 114 9.29 -16.53 14.62
N LYS A 115 8.32 -15.62 14.40
CA LYS A 115 8.53 -14.29 13.85
C LYS A 115 7.75 -13.27 14.66
N LYS A 116 8.38 -12.13 14.94
CA LYS A 116 7.75 -10.98 15.60
C LYS A 116 8.06 -9.71 14.81
N PHE A 117 7.01 -8.96 14.52
CA PHE A 117 7.08 -7.66 13.89
C PHE A 117 7.12 -6.56 14.97
N PRO A 118 8.01 -5.57 14.85
CA PRO A 118 8.07 -4.45 15.79
C PRO A 118 6.84 -3.55 15.67
N ASP A 119 6.68 -2.61 16.60
CA ASP A 119 5.52 -1.71 16.63
C ASP A 119 5.63 -0.58 15.59
N GLN A 120 6.85 -0.26 15.15
CA GLN A 120 7.14 0.82 14.20
C GLN A 120 7.71 0.30 12.88
N LEU A 121 7.25 0.90 11.76
CA LEU A 121 7.71 0.52 10.42
C LEU A 121 9.22 0.73 10.25
N SER A 122 9.78 1.78 10.85
CA SER A 122 11.20 2.10 10.80
C SER A 122 12.08 0.99 11.40
N GLU A 123 11.62 0.37 12.49
CA GLU A 123 12.28 -0.77 13.13
C GLU A 123 12.21 -2.02 12.24
N PHE A 124 11.07 -2.27 11.59
CA PHE A 124 10.96 -3.37 10.64
C PHE A 124 11.85 -3.16 9.42
N GLN A 125 11.96 -1.92 8.93
CA GLN A 125 12.88 -1.57 7.86
C GLN A 125 14.35 -1.72 8.27
N ASN A 126 14.71 -1.46 9.54
CA ASN A 126 16.04 -1.78 10.07
C ASN A 126 16.32 -3.29 10.00
N LEU A 127 15.35 -4.13 10.39
CA LEU A 127 15.47 -5.58 10.28
C LEU A 127 15.68 -6.01 8.82
N CYS A 128 14.91 -5.47 7.88
CA CYS A 128 15.09 -5.71 6.45
C CYS A 128 16.51 -5.32 6.00
N ARG A 129 16.97 -4.11 6.33
CA ARG A 129 18.32 -3.62 5.98
C ARG A 129 19.43 -4.51 6.52
N ASN A 130 19.31 -4.97 7.77
CA ASN A 130 20.27 -5.88 8.38
C ASN A 130 20.32 -7.25 7.69
N ASN A 131 19.29 -7.60 6.91
CA ASN A 131 19.22 -8.80 6.08
C ASN A 131 19.46 -8.49 4.58
N GLY A 132 20.14 -7.37 4.26
CA GLY A 132 20.46 -7.01 2.88
C GLY A 132 19.28 -6.51 2.04
N GLN A 133 18.10 -6.36 2.62
CA GLN A 133 16.90 -5.86 1.94
C GLN A 133 16.76 -4.33 2.12
N SER A 134 17.51 -3.59 1.31
CA SER A 134 17.55 -2.12 1.38
C SER A 134 16.61 -1.40 0.41
N LYS A 135 15.97 -2.11 -0.51
CA LYS A 135 15.09 -1.52 -1.53
C LYS A 135 13.67 -1.29 -0.99
N PRO A 136 12.97 -0.24 -1.44
CA PRO A 136 11.57 -0.05 -1.11
C PRO A 136 10.72 -1.10 -1.83
N THR A 137 9.66 -1.55 -1.15
CA THR A 137 8.69 -2.54 -1.63
C THR A 137 7.41 -1.95 -2.24
N PRO A 138 6.97 -0.70 -1.97
CA PRO A 138 5.81 -0.14 -2.65
C PRO A 138 5.98 -0.15 -4.18
N LEU A 139 4.89 -0.49 -4.86
CA LEU A 139 4.80 -0.52 -6.31
C LEU A 139 3.41 -0.06 -6.76
N VAL A 140 3.30 0.33 -8.02
CA VAL A 140 2.03 0.64 -8.68
C VAL A 140 1.84 -0.28 -9.87
N LEU A 141 0.60 -0.74 -10.07
CA LEU A 141 0.22 -1.64 -11.13
C LEU A 141 -0.74 -0.92 -12.08
N LYS A 142 -0.60 -1.16 -13.38
CA LYS A 142 -1.54 -0.72 -14.39
C LYS A 142 -1.85 -1.86 -15.33
N TYR A 143 -3.14 -2.10 -15.54
CA TYR A 143 -3.64 -3.09 -16.48
C TYR A 143 -4.38 -2.37 -17.61
N GLY A 144 -4.15 -2.81 -18.84
CA GLY A 144 -4.97 -2.40 -19.99
C GLY A 144 -6.19 -3.32 -20.14
N ALA A 145 -7.02 -3.07 -21.15
CA ALA A 145 -8.11 -3.98 -21.50
C ALA A 145 -7.58 -5.39 -21.80
N GLY A 146 -8.20 -6.41 -21.20
CA GLY A 146 -7.74 -7.80 -21.25
C GLY A 146 -6.47 -8.08 -20.43
N GLY A 147 -5.98 -7.09 -19.67
CA GLY A 147 -4.91 -7.24 -18.70
C GLY A 147 -5.32 -8.12 -17.53
N PHE A 148 -4.39 -8.90 -16.99
CA PHE A 148 -4.65 -9.79 -15.86
C PHE A 148 -3.37 -10.05 -15.09
N ASN A 149 -3.52 -10.52 -13.86
CA ASN A 149 -2.43 -11.01 -13.02
C ASN A 149 -2.62 -12.50 -12.75
N THR A 150 -1.61 -13.31 -13.07
CA THR A 150 -1.66 -14.74 -12.77
C THR A 150 -1.57 -15.00 -11.26
N LEU A 151 -2.12 -16.13 -10.80
CA LEU A 151 -1.97 -16.54 -9.41
C LEU A 151 -0.48 -16.72 -9.06
N HIS A 152 -0.04 -16.01 -8.04
CA HIS A 152 1.33 -16.09 -7.53
C HIS A 152 1.33 -15.76 -6.04
N ARG A 153 2.49 -16.02 -5.41
CA ARG A 153 2.75 -15.60 -4.03
C ARG A 153 3.76 -14.47 -4.06
N ASP A 154 3.37 -13.31 -3.57
CA ASP A 154 4.21 -12.12 -3.56
C ASP A 154 5.04 -12.06 -2.27
N LEU A 155 6.28 -12.56 -2.34
CA LEU A 155 7.25 -12.47 -1.25
C LEU A 155 8.52 -11.80 -1.73
N TYR A 156 8.99 -10.83 -0.96
CA TYR A 156 10.22 -10.09 -1.22
C TYR A 156 11.27 -10.36 -0.14
N GLY A 157 12.27 -11.16 -0.49
CA GLY A 157 13.38 -11.52 0.41
C GLY A 157 12.97 -12.42 1.58
N ASP A 158 13.93 -12.66 2.47
CA ASP A 158 13.78 -13.55 3.62
C ASP A 158 12.96 -12.93 4.76
N VAL A 159 13.07 -11.60 4.92
CA VAL A 159 12.28 -10.80 5.87
C VAL A 159 11.07 -10.22 5.13
N TYR A 160 9.89 -10.76 5.38
CA TYR A 160 8.64 -10.32 4.77
C TYR A 160 7.57 -10.04 5.82
N PHE A 161 6.63 -9.15 5.48
CA PHE A 161 5.43 -8.86 6.27
C PHE A 161 4.24 -9.63 5.67
N PRO A 162 3.40 -10.31 6.49
CA PRO A 162 2.42 -11.26 5.99
C PRO A 162 1.10 -10.63 5.51
N ILE A 163 0.96 -9.31 5.61
CA ILE A 163 -0.25 -8.57 5.23
C ILE A 163 0.13 -7.56 4.15
N GLN A 164 -0.66 -7.52 3.08
CA GLN A 164 -0.53 -6.54 2.00
C GLN A 164 -1.67 -5.53 2.06
N ALA A 165 -1.41 -4.29 1.67
CA ALA A 165 -2.43 -3.26 1.48
C ALA A 165 -2.43 -2.86 0.00
N ALA A 166 -3.54 -3.13 -0.69
CA ALA A 166 -3.79 -2.70 -2.06
C ALA A 166 -4.76 -1.52 -2.05
N ILE A 167 -4.44 -0.47 -2.80
CA ILE A 167 -5.30 0.72 -2.93
C ILE A 167 -5.65 0.88 -4.40
N PHE A 168 -6.93 0.76 -4.70
CA PHE A 168 -7.47 0.99 -6.04
C PHE A 168 -7.55 2.49 -6.28
N LEU A 169 -6.95 2.94 -7.39
CA LEU A 169 -6.89 4.35 -7.78
C LEU A 169 -7.96 4.72 -8.81
N ASN A 170 -8.56 3.69 -9.43
CA ASN A 170 -9.64 3.79 -10.39
C ASN A 170 -10.96 3.32 -9.78
N GLU A 171 -12.07 3.86 -10.27
CA GLU A 171 -13.42 3.53 -9.81
C GLU A 171 -14.03 2.43 -10.71
N PRO A 172 -14.42 1.26 -10.14
CA PRO A 172 -15.16 0.24 -10.87
C PRO A 172 -16.46 0.79 -11.48
N ASP A 173 -16.90 0.21 -12.60
CA ASP A 173 -18.11 0.58 -13.36
C ASP A 173 -18.12 2.04 -13.88
N GLN A 174 -17.00 2.75 -13.76
CA GLN A 174 -16.78 4.10 -14.29
C GLN A 174 -15.51 4.16 -15.13
N ASP A 175 -14.40 3.72 -14.55
CA ASP A 175 -13.09 3.71 -15.21
C ASP A 175 -12.78 2.36 -15.88
N TYR A 176 -13.38 1.27 -15.39
CA TYR A 176 -13.17 -0.09 -15.91
C TYR A 176 -14.31 -1.06 -15.51
N GLU A 177 -14.41 -2.18 -16.23
CA GLU A 177 -15.29 -3.32 -15.95
C GLU A 177 -14.45 -4.60 -15.77
N GLY A 178 -14.91 -5.54 -14.92
CA GLY A 178 -14.17 -6.75 -14.53
C GLY A 178 -12.95 -6.48 -13.64
N GLY A 179 -11.97 -7.38 -13.61
CA GLY A 179 -10.70 -7.19 -12.90
C GLY A 179 -10.69 -7.64 -11.43
N GLU A 180 -11.57 -8.59 -11.08
CA GLU A 180 -11.62 -9.27 -9.77
C GLU A 180 -10.39 -10.14 -9.46
#